data_AF-A0A519FEI2-F1
#
_entry.id   AF-A0A519FEI2-F1
#
_cell.length_a   1.000
_cell.length_b   1.000
_cell.length_c   1.000
_cell.angle_alpha   90.00
_cell.angle_beta   90.00
_cell.angle_gamma   90.00
#
_symmetry.space_group_name_H-M   'P 1'
#
loop_
_entity.id
_entity.type
_entity.pdbx_description
1 polymer ?
#
loop_
_entity_poly.entity_id
_entity_poly.type
_entity_poly.pdbx_seq_one_letter_code
_entity_poly.pdbx_strand_id
1 'polypeptide(L)'
;MPRIERTALLERFRAKIAAGRLLIGGGAGTGLSAKCEEAGGIDLIVIYNSGRYRMAGRGSLAGLLAYGNANEIVCEMAHEVLPVVQRTPVLAGVNGT
;
A
#
# COMPACT_ATOMS: atom_id res chain seq x y z
N MET A 1 1.90 13.99 -1.41
CA MET A 1 0.60 13.39 -1.78
C MET A 1 -0.52 14.19 -1.11
N PRO A 2 -1.59 14.58 -1.84
CA PRO A 2 -2.71 15.29 -1.23
C PRO A 2 -3.43 14.40 -0.22
N ARG A 3 -3.89 14.99 0.89
CA ARG A 3 -4.77 14.31 1.84
C ARG A 3 -6.10 14.03 1.14
N ILE A 4 -6.52 12.77 1.11
CA ILE A 4 -7.83 12.36 0.59
C ILE A 4 -8.73 12.07 1.79
N GLU A 5 -9.88 12.75 1.85
CA GLU A 5 -10.85 12.53 2.92
C GLU A 5 -11.44 11.12 2.88
N ARG A 6 -11.58 10.51 4.06
CA ARG A 6 -12.05 9.12 4.20
C ARG A 6 -13.43 8.93 3.57
N THR A 7 -14.33 9.88 3.76
CA THR A 7 -15.69 9.84 3.21
C THR A 7 -15.66 9.78 1.69
N ALA A 8 -14.84 10.61 1.04
CA ALA A 8 -14.67 10.61 -0.42
C ALA A 8 -14.13 9.27 -0.96
N LEU A 9 -13.18 8.63 -0.24
CA LEU A 9 -12.70 7.29 -0.60
C LEU A 9 -13.82 6.25 -0.52
N LEU A 10 -14.59 6.24 0.57
CA LEU A 10 -15.68 5.30 0.77
C LEU A 10 -16.80 5.48 -0.25
N GLU A 11 -17.15 6.73 -0.58
CA GLU A 11 -18.13 7.04 -1.63
C GLU A 11 -17.67 6.50 -2.98
N ARG A 12 -16.41 6.76 -3.37
CA ARG A 12 -15.82 6.24 -4.61
C ARG A 12 -15.85 4.71 -4.66
N PHE A 13 -15.48 4.04 -3.57
CA PHE A 13 -15.47 2.59 -3.50
C PHE A 13 -16.88 1.99 -3.56
N ARG A 14 -17.84 2.54 -2.82
CA ARG A 14 -19.25 2.12 -2.86
C ARG A 14 -19.88 2.33 -4.24
N ALA A 15 -19.58 3.44 -4.91
CA ALA A 15 -20.04 3.69 -6.27
C ALA A 15 -19.49 2.66 -7.26
N LYS A 16 -18.22 2.24 -7.11
CA LYS A 16 -17.62 1.19 -7.94
C LYS A 16 -18.32 -0.16 -7.74
N ILE A 17 -18.58 -0.55 -6.48
CA ILE A 17 -19.34 -1.75 -6.14
C ILE A 17 -20.76 -1.70 -6.71
N ALA A 18 -21.47 -0.58 -6.52
CA ALA A 18 -22.84 -0.40 -7.02
C ALA A 18 -22.92 -0.51 -8.56
N ALA A 19 -21.85 -0.13 -9.26
CA ALA A 19 -21.71 -0.30 -10.70
C ALA A 19 -21.27 -1.72 -11.12
N GLY A 20 -21.25 -2.70 -10.21
CA GLY A 20 -20.83 -4.08 -10.49
C GLY A 20 -19.34 -4.24 -10.82
N ARG A 21 -18.50 -3.26 -10.45
CA ARG A 21 -17.05 -3.29 -10.72
C ARG A 21 -16.27 -3.72 -9.48
N LEU A 22 -15.22 -4.52 -9.70
CA LEU A 22 -14.35 -5.03 -8.63
C LEU A 22 -13.55 -3.91 -7.95
N LEU A 23 -13.35 -4.04 -6.64
CA LEU A 23 -12.35 -3.26 -5.90
C LEU A 23 -11.07 -4.08 -5.75
N ILE A 24 -9.95 -3.50 -6.19
CA ILE A 24 -8.65 -4.16 -6.21
C ILE A 24 -7.68 -3.37 -5.34
N GLY A 25 -7.14 -4.04 -4.32
CA GLY A 25 -6.07 -3.54 -3.47
C GLY A 25 -4.75 -4.25 -3.76
N GLY A 26 -3.64 -3.51 -3.71
CA GLY A 26 -2.29 -4.03 -3.97
C GLY A 26 -1.35 -3.85 -2.79
N GLY A 27 -0.30 -4.66 -2.76
CA GLY A 27 0.74 -4.59 -1.75
C GLY A 27 2.06 -4.17 -2.39
N ALA A 28 2.47 -2.91 -2.20
CA ALA A 28 3.70 -2.41 -2.79
C ALA A 28 4.90 -2.58 -1.84
N GLY A 29 5.93 -3.28 -2.31
CA GLY A 29 7.19 -3.44 -1.58
C GLY A 29 8.29 -2.45 -1.97
N THR A 30 8.09 -1.69 -3.05
CA THR A 30 9.00 -0.65 -3.56
C THR A 30 8.21 0.50 -4.16
N GLY A 31 8.85 1.67 -4.36
CA GLY A 31 8.26 2.78 -5.13
C GLY A 31 7.90 2.40 -6.57
N LEU A 32 8.69 1.55 -7.24
CA LEU A 32 8.38 1.09 -8.60
C LEU A 32 7.11 0.25 -8.63
N SER A 33 6.94 -0.67 -7.67
CA SER A 33 5.71 -1.46 -7.53
C SER A 33 4.50 -0.54 -7.39
N ALA A 34 4.56 0.45 -6.49
CA ALA A 34 3.46 1.38 -6.25
C ALA A 34 3.13 2.24 -7.50
N LYS A 35 4.16 2.73 -8.20
CA LYS A 35 3.99 3.50 -9.44
C LYS A 35 3.31 2.66 -10.53
N CYS A 36 3.70 1.40 -10.68
CA CYS A 36 3.08 0.49 -11.64
C CYS A 36 1.64 0.13 -11.24
N GLU A 37 1.37 -0.07 -9.96
CA GLU A 37 0.01 -0.31 -9.44
C GLU A 37 -0.92 0.88 -9.71
N GLU A 38 -0.48 2.13 -9.47
CA GLU A 38 -1.26 3.33 -9.79
C GLU A 38 -1.47 3.50 -11.31
N ALA A 39 -0.46 3.19 -12.12
CA ALA A 39 -0.58 3.19 -13.58
C ALA A 39 -1.58 2.13 -14.08
N GLY A 40 -1.67 1.00 -13.38
CA GLY A 40 -2.64 -0.07 -13.64
C GLY A 40 -4.07 0.22 -13.16
N GLY A 41 -4.31 1.36 -12.51
CA GLY A 41 -5.65 1.76 -12.05
C GLY A 41 -6.12 1.05 -10.77
N ILE A 42 -5.18 0.68 -9.89
CA ILE A 42 -5.49 0.09 -8.59
C ILE A 42 -6.35 1.03 -7.73
N ASP A 43 -7.23 0.48 -6.89
CA ASP A 43 -8.13 1.29 -6.06
C ASP A 43 -7.48 1.80 -4.76
N LEU A 44 -6.56 0.99 -4.21
CA LEU A 44 -5.79 1.30 -3.00
C LEU A 44 -4.48 0.50 -2.97
N ILE A 45 -3.48 1.06 -2.27
CA ILE A 45 -2.17 0.45 -2.06
C ILE A 45 -1.95 0.28 -0.57
N VAL A 46 -1.34 -0.82 -0.15
CA VAL A 46 -0.87 -1.04 1.21
C VAL A 46 0.64 -1.30 1.22
N ILE A 47 1.37 -0.64 2.11
CA ILE A 47 2.82 -0.82 2.29
C ILE A 47 3.13 -1.37 3.68
N TYR A 48 4.08 -2.31 3.76
CA TYR A 48 4.53 -2.94 5.01
C TYR A 48 5.81 -3.75 4.77
N ASN A 49 6.49 -4.13 5.86
CA ASN A 49 7.79 -4.81 5.84
C ASN A 49 7.82 -6.10 5.00
N SER A 50 6.81 -6.98 5.07
CA SER A 50 6.76 -8.17 4.20
C SER A 50 6.74 -7.82 2.71
N GLY A 51 6.18 -6.66 2.32
CA GLY A 51 6.28 -6.14 0.96
C GLY A 51 7.72 -5.92 0.55
N ARG A 52 8.48 -5.16 1.36
CA ARG A 52 9.92 -4.93 1.14
C ARG A 52 10.71 -6.24 1.10
N TYR A 53 10.43 -7.17 2.01
CA TYR A 53 11.11 -8.46 2.07
C TYR A 53 10.82 -9.35 0.86
N ARG A 54 9.58 -9.37 0.35
CA ARG A 54 9.26 -10.05 -0.92
C ARG A 54 10.07 -9.49 -2.07
N MET A 55 10.18 -8.17 -2.16
CA MET A 55 10.96 -7.51 -3.21
C MET A 55 12.48 -7.73 -3.06
N ALA A 56 12.94 -8.14 -1.87
CA ALA A 56 14.30 -8.62 -1.63
C ALA A 56 14.48 -10.14 -1.86
N GLY A 57 13.47 -10.84 -2.39
CA GLY A 57 13.53 -12.28 -2.63
C GLY A 57 13.42 -13.12 -1.36
N ARG A 58 12.64 -12.69 -0.37
CA ARG A 58 12.35 -13.44 0.87
C ARG A 58 10.87 -13.81 0.95
N GLY A 59 10.57 -14.85 1.73
CA GLY A 59 9.19 -15.30 1.96
C GLY A 59 8.37 -14.30 2.76
N SER A 60 7.06 -14.26 2.52
CA SER A 60 6.13 -13.30 3.17
C SER A 60 6.16 -13.33 4.70
N LEU A 61 6.39 -14.51 5.28
CA LEU A 61 6.43 -14.68 6.74
C LEU A 61 7.66 -14.07 7.40
N ALA A 62 8.68 -13.67 6.62
CA ALA A 62 9.85 -12.96 7.16
C ALA A 62 9.46 -11.65 7.87
N GLY A 63 8.33 -11.03 7.49
CA GLY A 63 7.82 -9.82 8.15
C GLY A 63 7.28 -10.02 9.56
N LEU A 64 7.09 -11.28 9.99
CA LEU A 64 6.60 -11.62 11.33
C LEU A 64 7.75 -12.02 12.28
N LEU A 65 8.96 -12.18 11.77
CA LEU A 65 10.12 -12.61 12.55
C LEU A 65 10.95 -11.42 13.01
N ALA A 66 11.85 -11.65 13.96
CA ALA A 66 12.73 -10.65 14.56
C ALA A 66 13.87 -10.19 13.63
N TYR A 67 13.54 -9.85 12.37
CA TYR A 67 14.48 -9.37 11.36
C TYR A 67 14.49 -7.84 11.21
N GLY A 68 13.59 -7.14 11.90
CA GLY A 68 13.53 -5.68 11.94
C GLY A 68 12.22 -5.18 12.55
N ASN A 69 12.19 -3.92 12.93
CA ASN A 69 10.99 -3.27 13.46
C ASN A 69 10.02 -2.92 12.32
N ALA A 70 8.85 -3.55 12.29
CA ALA A 70 7.85 -3.35 11.23
C ALA A 70 7.35 -1.89 11.11
N ASN A 71 7.17 -1.20 12.24
CA ASN A 71 6.63 0.17 12.27
C ASN A 71 7.68 1.20 11.85
N GLU A 72 8.95 0.97 12.14
CA GLU A 72 10.04 1.79 11.62
C GLU A 72 10.19 1.57 10.11
N ILE A 73 10.21 0.31 9.66
CA ILE A 73 10.35 -0.04 8.24
C ILE A 73 9.23 0.56 7.40
N VAL A 74 7.96 0.55 7.85
CA VAL A 74 6.87 1.16 7.06
C VAL A 74 7.01 2.68 6.94
N CYS A 75 7.52 3.36 7.97
CA CYS A 75 7.85 4.79 7.92
C CYS A 75 9.00 5.07 6.95
N GLU A 76 10.02 4.21 6.90
CA GLU A 76 11.08 4.31 5.89
C GLU A 76 10.52 4.13 4.47
N MET A 77 9.72 3.09 4.25
CA MET A 77 9.09 2.78 2.95
C MET A 77 8.23 3.95 2.44
N ALA A 78 7.63 4.74 3.32
CA ALA A 78 6.86 5.92 2.92
C ALA A 78 7.68 6.92 2.08
N HIS A 79 8.98 7.05 2.33
CA HIS A 79 9.88 7.92 1.55
C HIS A 79 10.08 7.40 0.11
N GLU A 80 9.94 6.10 -0.11
CA GLU A 80 10.05 5.48 -1.44
C GLU A 80 8.73 5.53 -2.21
N VAL A 81 7.60 5.48 -1.50
CA VAL A 81 6.27 5.25 -2.10
C VAL A 81 5.45 6.52 -2.22
N LEU A 82 5.34 7.33 -1.17
CA LEU A 82 4.45 8.51 -1.19
C LEU A 82 4.83 9.59 -2.22
N PRO A 83 6.11 9.78 -2.60
CA PRO A 83 6.45 10.74 -3.66
C PRO A 83 6.06 10.30 -5.07
N VAL A 84 5.93 8.98 -5.31
CA VAL A 84 5.70 8.43 -6.65
C VAL A 84 4.25 8.05 -6.93
N VAL A 85 3.39 8.02 -5.90
CA VAL A 85 1.94 7.82 -6.00
C VAL A 85 1.23 9.17 -5.90
N GLN A 86 0.39 9.50 -6.88
CA GLN A 86 -0.19 10.84 -7.03
C GLN A 86 -1.64 10.93 -6.58
N ARG A 87 -2.45 9.90 -6.83
CA ARG A 87 -3.93 9.92 -6.74
C ARG A 87 -4.53 8.71 -6.03
N THR A 88 -3.77 7.63 -5.87
CA THR A 88 -4.24 6.42 -5.20
C THR A 88 -3.97 6.50 -3.69
N PRO A 89 -4.94 6.15 -2.82
CA PRO A 89 -4.71 6.12 -1.39
C PRO A 89 -3.70 5.03 -1.01
N VAL A 90 -2.72 5.40 -0.21
CA VAL A 90 -1.69 4.50 0.34
C VAL A 90 -1.94 4.30 1.83
N LEU A 91 -2.05 3.05 2.27
CA LEU A 91 -2.26 2.66 3.66
C LEU A 91 -0.99 2.04 4.22
N ALA A 92 -0.68 2.36 5.48
CA ALA A 92 0.40 1.73 6.21
C ALA A 92 -0.09 0.44 6.91
N GLY A 93 0.62 -0.66 6.74
CA GLY A 93 0.47 -1.84 7.59
C GLY A 93 1.18 -1.63 8.92
N VAL A 94 0.40 -1.59 10.01
CA VAL A 94 0.88 -1.29 11.36
C VAL A 94 0.97 -2.58 12.17
N ASN A 95 2.11 -2.81 12.82
CA ASN A 95 2.23 -3.85 13.83
C ASN A 95 1.69 -3.31 15.16
N GLY A 96 0.60 -3.90 15.66
CA GLY A 96 -0.16 -3.42 16.82
C GLY A 96 0.16 -4.10 18.15
N THR A 97 1.13 -5.02 18.17
CA THR A 97 1.60 -5.74 19.36
C THR A 97 3.06 -5.42 19.63
#